data_AF-A0A0C9U4J5-F1
#
_entry.id   AF-A0A0C9U4J5-F1
#
_cell.length_a   1.000
_cell.length_b   1.000
_cell.length_c   1.000
_cell.angle_alpha   90.00
_cell.angle_beta   90.00
_cell.angle_gamma   90.00
#
_symmetry.space_group_name_H-M   'P 1'
#
loop_
_entity.id
_entity.type
_entity.pdbx_description
1 polymer ?
#
loop_
_entity_poly.entity_id
_entity_poly.type
_entity_poly.pdbx_seq_one_letter_code
_entity_poly.pdbx_strand_id
1 'polypeptide(L)'
;MASVPKTKLSRYGGWLPSANVHKSFLDYHTKLASERLKKYRTTHPNLPRSGHLPGGAEGPYVPSVQAFADAINANPVMGDLFDQILLQASPMKEVVSFDELLFMLDGIVVKPPPSIGPKAKCGV
;
A
#
# COMPACT_ATOMS: atom_id res chain seq x y z
N MET A 1 23.22 28.26 21.62
CA MET A 1 22.36 27.38 20.79
C MET A 1 21.62 26.44 21.73
N ALA A 2 20.29 26.55 21.81
CA ALA A 2 19.49 25.75 22.73
C ALA A 2 19.35 24.31 22.18
N SER A 3 19.68 23.33 23.03
CA SER A 3 19.61 21.90 22.73
C SER A 3 18.13 21.47 22.66
N VAL A 4 17.71 20.97 21.50
CA VAL A 4 16.34 20.48 21.27
C VAL A 4 16.17 19.13 21.98
N PRO A 5 15.12 18.93 22.80
CA PRO A 5 14.95 17.70 23.57
C PRO A 5 14.73 16.49 22.65
N LYS A 6 15.53 15.44 22.84
CA LYS A 6 15.46 14.16 22.12
C LYS A 6 14.17 13.42 22.51
N THR A 7 13.09 13.65 21.77
CA THR A 7 11.89 12.79 21.84
C THR A 7 12.17 11.44 21.15
N LYS A 8 11.38 10.40 21.43
CA LYS A 8 11.57 9.01 20.91
C LYS A 8 11.78 8.92 19.38
N LEU A 9 11.34 9.92 18.61
CA LEU A 9 11.53 10.05 17.16
C LEU A 9 12.96 10.45 16.74
N SER A 10 13.80 10.97 17.65
CA SER A 10 15.18 11.34 17.33
C SER A 10 16.10 10.14 17.09
N ARG A 11 15.67 8.91 17.41
CA ARG A 11 16.50 7.70 17.28
C ARG A 11 16.81 7.32 15.84
N TYR A 12 16.02 7.79 14.89
CA TYR A 12 16.24 7.54 13.46
C TYR A 12 16.81 8.75 12.73
N GLY A 13 17.32 9.78 13.42
CA GLY A 13 17.97 10.92 12.75
C GLY A 13 17.10 11.69 11.75
N GLY A 14 15.77 11.69 11.93
CA GLY A 14 14.83 12.29 10.96
C GLY A 14 14.44 11.38 9.79
N TRP A 15 14.87 10.11 9.80
CA TRP A 15 14.56 9.11 8.77
C TRP A 15 13.11 8.62 8.85
N LEU A 16 12.47 8.71 10.02
CA LEU A 16 11.04 8.45 10.14
C LEU A 16 10.24 9.72 9.78
N PRO A 17 9.34 9.64 8.79
CA PRO A 17 8.48 10.77 8.44
C PRO A 17 7.61 11.19 9.63
N SER A 18 7.27 12.48 9.70
CA SER A 18 6.35 12.99 10.72
C SER A 18 4.98 12.31 10.59
N ALA A 19 4.18 12.31 11.67
CA ALA A 19 2.85 11.71 11.66
C ALA A 19 1.97 12.23 10.50
N ASN A 20 2.10 13.51 10.14
CA ASN A 20 1.39 14.13 9.02
C ASN A 20 1.87 13.59 7.67
N VAL A 21 3.18 13.45 7.47
CA VAL A 21 3.74 12.87 6.23
C VAL A 21 3.30 11.42 6.09
N HIS A 22 3.32 10.65 7.18
CA HIS A 22 2.85 9.27 7.18
C HIS A 22 1.35 9.16 6.89
N LYS A 23 0.53 10.07 7.43
CA LYS A 23 -0.90 10.13 7.10
C LYS A 23 -1.12 10.47 5.63
N SER A 24 -0.58 11.59 5.13
CA SER A 24 -0.74 11.99 3.72
C SER A 24 -0.25 10.93 2.73
N PHE A 25 0.81 10.19 3.09
CA PHE A 25 1.28 9.05 2.33
C PHE A 25 0.21 7.95 2.22
N LEU A 26 -0.37 7.54 3.35
CA LEU A 26 -1.41 6.51 3.38
C LEU A 26 -2.67 6.99 2.66
N ASP A 27 -3.17 8.20 2.95
CA ASP A 27 -4.37 8.76 2.30
C ASP A 27 -4.22 8.78 0.76
N TYR A 28 -3.05 9.21 0.25
CA TYR A 28 -2.77 9.24 -1.18
C TYR A 28 -2.81 7.83 -1.81
N HIS A 29 -2.13 6.89 -1.18
CA HIS A 29 -1.99 5.53 -1.70
C HIS A 29 -3.30 4.73 -1.60
N THR A 30 -4.07 4.90 -0.52
CA THR A 30 -5.41 4.31 -0.38
C THR A 30 -6.35 4.84 -1.45
N LYS A 31 -6.39 6.16 -1.66
CA LYS A 31 -7.23 6.76 -2.71
C LYS A 31 -6.85 6.24 -4.09
N LEU A 32 -5.57 6.21 -4.42
CA LEU A 32 -5.11 5.70 -5.70
C LEU A 32 -5.45 4.21 -5.90
N ALA A 33 -5.28 3.40 -4.86
CA ALA A 33 -5.59 1.97 -4.90
C ALA A 33 -7.09 1.72 -5.10
N SER A 34 -7.95 2.40 -4.34
CA SER A 34 -9.41 2.30 -4.49
C SER A 34 -9.90 2.72 -5.88
N GLU A 35 -9.33 3.78 -6.48
CA GLU A 35 -9.65 4.21 -7.84
C GLU A 35 -9.26 3.16 -8.88
N ARG A 36 -8.06 2.56 -8.75
CA ARG A 36 -7.58 1.49 -9.64
C ARG A 36 -8.43 0.23 -9.52
N LEU A 37 -8.75 -0.19 -8.30
CA LEU A 37 -9.63 -1.33 -8.03
C LEU A 37 -11.01 -1.11 -8.63
N LYS A 38 -11.60 0.07 -8.40
CA LYS A 38 -12.90 0.44 -8.97
C LYS A 38 -12.86 0.40 -10.51
N LYS A 39 -11.84 0.99 -11.12
CA LYS A 39 -11.64 0.96 -12.58
C LYS A 39 -11.55 -0.47 -13.09
N TYR A 40 -10.74 -1.31 -12.48
CA TYR A 40 -10.57 -2.71 -12.87
C TYR A 40 -11.89 -3.49 -12.78
N ARG A 41 -12.67 -3.30 -11.71
CA ARG A 41 -13.99 -3.95 -11.58
C ARG A 41 -14.99 -3.43 -12.60
N THR A 42 -14.95 -2.15 -12.97
CA THR A 42 -15.84 -1.61 -14.01
C THR A 42 -15.51 -2.16 -15.41
N THR A 43 -14.25 -2.46 -15.70
CA THR A 43 -13.84 -3.07 -16.97
C THR A 43 -14.10 -4.58 -17.01
N HIS A 44 -14.31 -5.21 -15.87
CA HIS A 44 -14.55 -6.65 -15.73
C HIS A 44 -15.86 -6.92 -14.97
N PRO A 45 -17.03 -6.67 -15.59
CA PRO A 45 -18.33 -6.74 -14.92
C PRO A 45 -18.72 -8.16 -14.44
N ASN A 46 -18.08 -9.19 -14.98
CA ASN A 46 -18.33 -10.59 -14.60
C ASN A 46 -17.56 -11.02 -13.35
N LEU A 47 -16.67 -10.17 -12.81
CA LEU A 47 -15.93 -10.52 -11.60
C LEU A 47 -16.84 -10.42 -10.36
N PRO A 48 -16.69 -11.36 -9.41
CA PRO A 48 -17.42 -11.28 -8.15
C PRO A 48 -17.09 -9.99 -7.41
N ARG A 49 -18.13 -9.32 -6.89
CA ARG A 49 -18.00 -8.05 -6.18
C ARG A 49 -17.31 -8.19 -4.81
N SER A 50 -17.38 -9.39 -4.26
CA SER A 50 -16.73 -9.82 -3.03
C SER A 50 -16.01 -11.12 -3.37
N GLY A 51 -14.69 -11.10 -3.31
CA GLY A 51 -13.82 -12.19 -3.75
C GLY A 51 -12.51 -11.64 -4.30
N HIS A 52 -11.47 -12.47 -4.25
CA HIS A 52 -10.16 -12.14 -4.77
C HIS A 52 -10.20 -11.95 -6.28
N LEU A 53 -9.38 -11.01 -6.76
CA LEU A 53 -9.15 -10.81 -8.19
C LEU A 53 -8.42 -12.02 -8.80
N PRO A 54 -8.54 -12.24 -10.12
CA PRO A 54 -7.93 -13.39 -10.76
C PRO A 54 -6.40 -13.42 -10.56
N GLY A 55 -5.90 -14.62 -10.34
CA GLY A 55 -4.47 -14.91 -10.19
C GLY A 55 -3.74 -15.11 -11.53
N GLY A 56 -2.41 -15.17 -11.48
CA GLY A 56 -1.58 -15.53 -12.64
C GLY A 56 -1.53 -14.47 -13.74
N ALA A 57 -1.37 -14.91 -15.00
CA ALA A 57 -1.08 -14.04 -16.15
C ALA A 57 -2.21 -13.05 -16.50
N GLU A 58 -3.44 -13.34 -16.08
CA GLU A 58 -4.63 -12.49 -16.28
C GLU A 58 -4.87 -11.53 -15.11
N GLY A 59 -3.99 -11.58 -14.11
CA GLY A 59 -4.11 -10.78 -12.91
C GLY A 59 -3.82 -9.30 -13.15
N PRO A 60 -4.43 -8.40 -12.35
CA PRO A 60 -4.34 -6.95 -12.57
C PRO A 60 -3.01 -6.33 -12.12
N TYR A 61 -2.16 -7.09 -11.43
CA TYR A 61 -1.00 -6.57 -10.73
C TYR A 61 0.29 -6.76 -11.53
N VAL A 62 1.32 -5.97 -11.21
CA VAL A 62 2.67 -6.21 -11.72
C VAL A 62 3.17 -7.60 -11.30
N PRO A 63 4.05 -8.25 -12.09
CA PRO A 63 4.37 -9.67 -11.89
C PRO A 63 4.82 -10.06 -10.47
N SER A 64 5.57 -9.19 -9.78
CA SER A 64 6.01 -9.44 -8.40
C SER A 64 4.87 -9.37 -7.38
N VAL A 65 3.96 -8.42 -7.54
CA VAL A 65 2.77 -8.28 -6.67
C VAL A 65 1.78 -9.39 -6.98
N GLN A 66 1.66 -9.80 -8.25
CA GLN A 66 0.85 -10.94 -8.66
C GLN A 66 1.37 -12.24 -8.05
N ALA A 67 2.67 -12.51 -8.12
CA ALA A 67 3.27 -13.69 -7.51
C ALA A 67 3.04 -13.73 -5.99
N PHE A 68 3.09 -12.57 -5.33
CA PHE A 68 2.76 -12.45 -3.92
C PHE A 68 1.28 -12.75 -3.64
N ALA A 69 0.37 -12.16 -4.43
CA ALA A 69 -1.06 -12.43 -4.33
C ALA A 69 -1.38 -13.92 -4.49
N ASP A 70 -0.80 -14.55 -5.52
CA ASP A 70 -0.98 -15.96 -5.82
C ASP A 70 -0.45 -16.84 -4.70
N ALA A 71 0.72 -16.52 -4.12
CA ALA A 71 1.31 -17.26 -3.02
C ALA A 71 0.45 -17.20 -1.74
N ILE A 72 -0.15 -16.04 -1.44
CA ILE A 72 -1.08 -15.90 -0.30
C ILE A 72 -2.38 -16.64 -0.57
N ASN A 73 -2.97 -16.44 -1.76
CA ASN A 73 -4.26 -17.05 -2.12
C ASN A 73 -4.18 -18.56 -2.35
N ALA A 74 -3.00 -19.11 -2.66
CA ALA A 74 -2.79 -20.55 -2.77
C ALA A 74 -2.99 -21.28 -1.44
N ASN A 75 -2.89 -20.57 -0.31
CA ASN A 75 -3.11 -21.13 1.01
C ASN A 75 -4.33 -20.44 1.66
N PRO A 76 -5.46 -21.16 1.84
CA PRO A 76 -6.67 -20.55 2.41
C PRO A 76 -6.44 -20.00 3.83
N VAL A 77 -5.56 -20.62 4.63
CA VAL A 77 -5.21 -20.13 5.98
C VAL A 77 -4.51 -18.78 5.91
N MET A 78 -3.66 -18.56 4.90
CA MET A 78 -2.97 -17.28 4.72
C MET A 78 -3.93 -16.20 4.25
N GLY A 79 -4.87 -16.51 3.35
CA GLY A 79 -5.94 -15.60 2.96
C GLY A 79 -6.78 -15.14 4.15
N ASP A 80 -7.29 -16.10 4.93
CA ASP A 80 -8.07 -15.81 6.15
C ASP A 80 -7.28 -14.97 7.16
N LEU A 81 -5.99 -15.26 7.33
CA LEU A 81 -5.12 -14.50 8.22
C LEU A 81 -4.97 -13.04 7.77
N PHE A 82 -4.78 -12.80 6.47
CA PHE A 82 -4.68 -11.44 5.94
C PHE A 82 -5.99 -10.66 6.12
N ASP A 83 -7.14 -11.31 5.89
CA ASP A 83 -8.45 -10.69 6.15
C ASP A 83 -8.61 -10.34 7.63
N GLN A 84 -8.21 -11.22 8.55
CA GLN A 84 -8.24 -10.95 9.98
C GLN A 84 -7.29 -9.81 10.39
N ILE A 85 -6.07 -9.77 9.85
CA ILE A 85 -5.10 -8.72 10.14
C ILE A 85 -5.65 -7.36 9.68
N LEU A 86 -6.25 -7.30 8.50
CA LEU A 86 -6.86 -6.07 7.98
C LEU A 86 -8.06 -5.63 8.83
N LEU A 87 -8.90 -6.56 9.26
CA LEU A 87 -9.99 -6.27 10.20
C LEU A 87 -9.46 -5.73 11.54
N GLN A 88 -8.38 -6.31 12.07
CA GLN A 88 -7.75 -5.83 13.31
C GLN A 88 -7.09 -4.46 13.15
N ALA A 89 -6.58 -4.14 11.95
CA ALA A 89 -6.01 -2.84 11.62
C ALA A 89 -7.07 -1.76 11.32
N SER A 90 -8.34 -2.14 11.16
CA SER A 90 -9.48 -1.26 10.87
C SER A 90 -9.62 -0.02 11.77
N PRO A 91 -9.36 -0.07 13.10
CA PRO A 91 -9.42 1.11 13.96
C PRO A 91 -8.33 2.15 13.65
N MET A 92 -7.27 1.72 12.95
CA MET A 92 -6.09 2.54 12.65
C MET A 92 -5.97 3.04 11.21
N LYS A 93 -6.69 2.50 10.18
CA LYS A 93 -6.84 3.11 8.83
C LYS A 93 -7.49 2.24 7.73
N GLU A 94 -8.38 2.89 6.98
CA GLU A 94 -8.45 3.09 5.51
C GLU A 94 -8.30 1.96 4.47
N VAL A 95 -7.50 0.90 4.69
CA VAL A 95 -7.34 -0.18 3.70
C VAL A 95 -8.31 -1.29 4.02
N VAL A 96 -9.32 -1.49 3.15
CA VAL A 96 -10.52 -2.27 3.50
C VAL A 96 -10.41 -3.73 3.05
N SER A 97 -9.48 -4.05 2.15
CA SER A 97 -9.34 -5.40 1.60
C SER A 97 -7.93 -5.73 1.13
N PHE A 98 -7.64 -7.03 1.03
CA PHE A 98 -6.35 -7.51 0.51
C PHE A 98 -6.09 -7.03 -0.93
N ASP A 99 -7.10 -7.00 -1.80
CA ASP A 99 -6.95 -6.50 -3.18
C ASP A 99 -6.54 -5.02 -3.23
N GLU A 100 -7.09 -4.20 -2.32
CA GLU A 100 -6.74 -2.79 -2.21
C GLU A 100 -5.30 -2.59 -1.72
N LEU A 101 -4.85 -3.43 -0.79
CA LEU A 101 -3.45 -3.49 -0.39
C LEU A 101 -2.54 -3.86 -1.56
N LEU A 102 -2.94 -4.83 -2.39
CA LEU A 102 -2.15 -5.24 -3.56
C LEU A 102 -2.06 -4.11 -4.61
N PHE A 103 -3.15 -3.38 -4.89
CA PHE A 103 -3.09 -2.20 -5.76
C PHE A 103 -2.24 -1.05 -5.21
N MET A 104 -2.15 -0.94 -3.88
CA MET A 104 -1.24 -0.02 -3.23
C MET A 104 0.23 -0.43 -3.46
N LEU A 105 0.56 -1.70 -3.23
CA LEU A 105 1.90 -2.24 -3.47
C LEU A 105 2.33 -2.11 -4.93
N ASP A 106 1.41 -2.32 -5.86
CA ASP A 106 1.61 -2.16 -7.30
C ASP A 106 2.17 -0.78 -7.66
N GLY A 107 1.62 0.28 -7.05
CA GLY A 107 2.13 1.64 -7.23
C GLY A 107 3.53 1.86 -6.64
N ILE A 108 3.82 1.27 -5.48
CA ILE A 108 5.06 1.47 -4.72
C ILE A 108 6.23 0.73 -5.37
N VAL A 109 6.01 -0.51 -5.82
CA VAL A 109 7.05 -1.37 -6.39
C VAL A 109 7.52 -0.84 -7.75
N VAL A 110 6.61 -0.28 -8.54
CA VAL A 110 6.93 0.27 -9.88
C VAL A 110 7.60 1.63 -9.78
N LYS A 111 7.17 2.48 -8.85
CA LYS A 111 7.67 3.84 -8.74
C LYS A 111 7.83 4.23 -7.27
N PRO A 112 9.00 4.74 -6.86
CA PRO A 112 9.15 5.26 -5.52
C PRO A 112 8.16 6.42 -5.30
N PRO A 113 7.65 6.57 -4.07
CA PRO A 113 6.79 7.70 -3.73
C PRO A 113 7.54 9.01 -4.02
N PRO A 114 6.87 10.05 -4.55
CA PRO A 114 7.51 11.35 -4.70
C PRO A 114 7.96 11.85 -3.33
N SER A 115 9.28 11.85 -3.09
CA SER A 115 9.84 12.33 -1.82
C SER A 115 9.61 13.84 -1.70
N ILE A 116 8.92 14.27 -0.64
CA ILE A 116 8.87 15.68 -0.23
C ILE A 116 10.19 15.99 0.49
N GLY A 117 11.29 15.91 -0.25
CA GLY A 117 12.62 16.32 0.20
C GLY A 117 13.07 17.54 -0.60
N PRO A 118 13.85 18.47 -0.01
CA PRO A 118 14.45 19.55 -0.78
C PRO A 118 15.25 18.94 -1.94
N LYS A 119 14.95 19.37 -3.18
CA LYS A 119 15.65 18.87 -4.37
C LYS A 119 17.15 19.07 -4.18
N ALA A 120 17.88 17.98 -4.00
CA ALA A 120 19.34 18.01 -4.11
C ALA A 120 19.65 18.44 -5.55
N LYS A 121 20.21 19.63 -5.70
CA LYS A 121 20.77 20.08 -6.98
C LYS A 121 21.98 19.19 -7.25
N CYS A 122 21.85 18.21 -8.13
CA CYS A 122 23.02 17.59 -8.75
C CYS A 122 23.64 18.64 -9.67
N GLY A 123 24.71 19.29 -9.20
CA GLY A 123 25.60 20.06 -10.05
C GLY A 123 26.46 19.10 -10.87
N VAL A 124 26.44 19.29 -12.18
CA VAL A 124 27.52 18.86 -13.08
C VAL A 124 28.55 19.99 -13.11
#